data_AF-A0AAD4XER5-F1
#
_entry.id   AF-A0AAD4XER5-F1
#
_cell.length_a   1.000
_cell.length_b   1.000
_cell.length_c   1.000
_cell.angle_alpha   90.00
_cell.angle_beta   90.00
_cell.angle_gamma   90.00
#
_symmetry.space_group_name_H-M   'P 1'
#
loop_
_entity.id
_entity.type
_entity.pdbx_description
1 polymer ?
#
loop_
_entity_poly.entity_id
_entity_poly.type
_entity_poly.pdbx_seq_one_letter_code
_entity_poly.pdbx_strand_id
1 'polypeptide(L)'
;MSEKFFVLANDVLCRVAFGKRFISDDESNRLPKVLTVTQELFSGFSIADFYPGLEWINSVTGLKKKLLKNLSDLRSVCDEIISEHMNRDNNQNKTAGGGGGGGLIPVPDREDFVDVLLRVQKSGDLEVPITDDNLKALVL
;
A
#
# COMPACT_ATOMS: atom_id res chain seq x y z
N MET A 1 -0.90 20.85 -14.88
CA MET A 1 -0.40 20.90 -13.49
C MET A 1 -0.75 19.67 -12.66
N SER A 2 -1.90 19.01 -12.88
CA SER A 2 -2.36 17.86 -12.06
C SER A 2 -1.44 16.62 -12.09
N GLU A 3 -0.89 16.25 -13.26
CA GLU A 3 -0.13 15.00 -13.43
C GLU A 3 1.21 14.97 -12.66
N LYS A 4 1.98 16.07 -12.69
CA LYS A 4 3.25 16.14 -11.95
C LYS A 4 3.04 16.11 -10.43
N PHE A 5 1.97 16.75 -9.97
CA PHE A 5 1.56 16.69 -8.56
C PHE A 5 1.10 15.29 -8.17
N PHE A 6 0.36 14.61 -9.05
CA PHE A 6 -0.06 13.22 -8.88
C PHE A 6 1.13 12.27 -8.72
N VAL A 7 2.10 12.33 -9.64
CA VAL A 7 3.31 11.49 -9.57
C VAL A 7 4.08 11.77 -8.29
N LEU A 8 4.25 13.04 -7.91
CA LEU A 8 4.96 13.42 -6.69
C LEU A 8 4.24 12.92 -5.43
N ALA A 9 2.92 13.13 -5.32
CA ALA A 9 2.14 12.71 -4.17
C ALA A 9 2.19 11.18 -3.99
N ASN A 10 2.04 10.42 -5.08
CA ASN A 10 2.15 8.97 -5.01
C ASN A 10 3.57 8.48 -4.75
N ASP A 11 4.61 9.14 -5.28
CA ASP A 11 6.00 8.78 -4.95
C ASP A 11 6.29 9.01 -3.46
N VAL A 12 5.82 10.12 -2.88
CA VAL A 12 5.94 10.36 -1.44
C VAL A 12 5.16 9.31 -0.64
N LEU A 13 3.90 9.04 -1.02
CA LEU A 13 3.08 8.02 -0.36
C LEU A 13 3.76 6.65 -0.42
N CYS A 14 4.22 6.21 -1.59
CA CYS A 14 4.85 4.90 -1.75
C CYS A 14 6.13 4.78 -0.93
N ARG A 15 6.94 5.86 -0.86
CA ARG A 15 8.19 5.85 -0.09
C ARG A 15 7.94 5.79 1.41
N VAL A 16 6.93 6.50 1.90
CA VAL A 16 6.61 6.55 3.34
C VAL A 16 5.86 5.30 3.77
N ALA A 17 4.88 4.86 2.97
CA ALA A 17 4.02 3.74 3.31
C ALA A 17 4.69 2.38 3.07
N PHE A 18 5.43 2.24 1.97
CA PHE A 18 5.91 0.93 1.48
C PHE A 18 7.42 0.84 1.30
N GLY A 19 8.17 1.90 1.64
CA GLY A 19 9.61 1.97 1.38
C GLY A 19 9.99 1.97 -0.11
N LYS A 20 9.02 2.03 -1.03
CA LYS A 20 9.20 1.86 -2.48
C LYS A 20 8.96 3.16 -3.25
N ARG A 21 9.58 3.30 -4.42
CA ARG A 21 9.31 4.44 -5.31
C ARG A 21 8.11 4.19 -6.20
N PHE A 22 7.42 5.26 -6.56
CA PHE A 22 6.38 5.21 -7.59
C PHE A 22 7.05 5.35 -8.96
N ILE A 23 7.28 4.23 -9.64
CA ILE A 23 7.94 4.18 -10.95
C ILE A 23 6.91 3.73 -11.99
N SER A 24 6.36 4.67 -12.75
CA SER A 24 5.27 4.41 -13.72
C SER A 24 5.66 3.48 -14.87
N ASP A 25 6.94 3.37 -15.18
CA ASP A 25 7.46 2.68 -16.38
C ASP A 25 7.96 1.25 -16.07
N ASP A 26 7.80 0.80 -14.83
CA ASP A 26 8.18 -0.56 -14.41
C ASP A 26 6.99 -1.51 -14.59
N GLU A 27 7.01 -2.34 -15.64
CA GLU A 27 5.94 -3.31 -15.91
C GLU A 27 5.78 -4.36 -14.80
N SER A 28 6.82 -4.57 -13.97
CA SER A 28 6.74 -5.47 -12.82
C SER A 28 5.98 -4.84 -11.65
N ASN A 29 5.93 -3.51 -11.60
CA ASN A 29 5.26 -2.78 -10.53
C ASN A 29 3.82 -2.44 -10.91
N ARG A 30 2.87 -3.19 -10.35
CA ARG A 30 1.43 -2.96 -10.61
C ARG A 30 0.88 -1.76 -9.84
N LEU A 31 1.58 -1.27 -8.82
CA LEU A 31 1.12 -0.21 -7.91
C LEU A 31 0.77 1.11 -8.64
N PRO A 32 1.60 1.64 -9.56
CA PRO A 32 1.30 2.90 -10.24
C PRO A 32 0.04 2.85 -11.10
N LYS A 33 -0.18 1.72 -11.77
CA LYS A 33 -1.36 1.50 -12.61
C LYS A 33 -2.63 1.47 -11.77
N VAL A 34 -2.61 0.75 -10.65
CA VAL A 34 -3.76 0.68 -9.73
C VAL A 34 -4.05 2.05 -9.12
N LEU A 35 -3.03 2.77 -8.63
CA LEU A 35 -3.21 4.11 -8.05
C LEU A 35 -3.74 5.13 -9.07
N THR A 36 -3.35 5.01 -10.34
CA THR A 36 -3.90 5.84 -11.43
C THR A 36 -5.38 5.58 -11.63
N VAL A 37 -5.79 4.30 -11.70
CA VAL A 37 -7.20 3.93 -11.84
C VAL A 37 -8.01 4.31 -10.59
N THR A 38 -7.43 4.18 -9.39
CA THR A 38 -8.00 4.66 -8.14
C THR A 38 -8.30 6.15 -8.23
N GLN A 39 -7.32 6.97 -8.61
CA GLN A 39 -7.55 8.41 -8.74
C GLN A 39 -8.56 8.75 -9.84
N GLU A 40 -8.55 8.05 -10.98
CA GLU A 40 -9.60 8.24 -11.99
C GLU A 40 -10.99 8.00 -11.40
N LEU A 41 -11.16 6.93 -10.61
CA LEU A 41 -12.43 6.60 -9.95
C LEU A 41 -12.82 7.64 -8.88
N PHE A 42 -11.87 8.16 -8.10
CA PHE A 42 -12.12 9.22 -7.12
C PHE A 42 -12.38 10.59 -7.77
N SER A 43 -11.76 10.87 -8.91
CA SER A 43 -11.98 12.09 -9.70
C SER A 43 -13.27 12.04 -10.51
N GLY A 44 -13.76 10.82 -10.79
CA GLY A 44 -15.03 10.53 -11.45
C GLY A 44 -16.20 10.72 -10.49
N PHE A 45 -16.51 11.98 -10.21
CA PHE A 45 -17.73 12.48 -9.57
C PHE A 45 -18.88 11.44 -9.49
N SER A 46 -19.13 10.87 -8.32
CA SER A 46 -20.33 10.08 -8.07
C SER A 46 -21.52 11.04 -7.97
N ILE A 47 -22.21 11.26 -9.11
CA ILE A 47 -23.48 12.03 -9.15
C ILE A 47 -24.51 11.44 -8.17
N ALA A 48 -24.38 10.16 -7.80
CA ALA A 48 -25.19 9.48 -6.81
C ALA A 48 -25.02 10.04 -5.38
N ASP A 49 -23.86 10.63 -5.05
CA ASP A 49 -23.61 11.20 -3.71
C ASP A 49 -24.41 12.51 -3.50
N PHE A 50 -24.86 13.14 -4.59
CA PHE A 50 -25.69 14.35 -4.58
C PHE A 50 -27.17 14.09 -4.90
N TYR A 51 -27.50 12.96 -5.54
CA TYR A 51 -28.87 12.65 -5.95
C TYR A 51 -29.21 11.16 -5.70
N PRO A 52 -29.95 10.84 -4.62
CA PRO A 52 -30.33 9.47 -4.25
C PRO A 52 -31.11 8.71 -5.34
N GLY A 53 -31.75 9.43 -6.28
CA GLY A 53 -32.49 8.84 -7.38
C GLY A 53 -31.64 8.32 -8.56
N LEU A 54 -30.31 8.49 -8.51
CA LEU A 54 -29.38 8.10 -9.59
C LEU A 54 -28.48 6.91 -9.22
N GLU A 55 -28.81 6.13 -8.18
CA GLU A 55 -28.10 4.88 -7.84
C GLU A 55 -27.98 3.89 -9.02
N TRP A 56 -28.92 3.95 -9.96
CA TRP A 56 -28.91 3.14 -11.18
C TRP A 56 -27.78 3.50 -12.16
N ILE A 57 -27.24 4.74 -12.12
CA ILE A 57 -26.11 5.18 -12.96
C ILE A 57 -24.85 4.36 -12.64
N ASN A 58 -24.61 4.04 -11.37
CA ASN A 58 -23.49 3.19 -10.96
C ASN A 58 -23.58 1.77 -11.53
N SER A 59 -24.80 1.29 -11.82
CA SER A 59 -25.07 -0.01 -12.47
C SER A 59 -25.02 0.05 -14.00
N VAL A 60 -25.41 1.17 -14.62
CA VAL A 60 -25.44 1.33 -16.09
C VAL A 60 -24.09 1.73 -16.70
N THR A 61 -23.25 2.47 -15.96
CA THR A 61 -21.96 2.97 -16.47
C THR A 61 -20.80 1.99 -16.32
N GLY A 62 -21.00 0.85 -15.65
CA GLY A 62 -19.93 -0.09 -15.36
C GLY A 62 -18.91 0.41 -14.32
N LEU A 63 -19.10 1.61 -13.77
CA LEU A 63 -18.24 2.21 -12.75
C LEU A 63 -18.13 1.34 -11.51
N LYS A 64 -19.24 0.76 -11.04
CA LYS A 64 -19.22 -0.17 -9.89
C LYS A 64 -18.31 -1.38 -10.14
N LYS A 65 -18.34 -1.94 -11.36
CA LYS A 65 -17.48 -3.07 -11.74
C LYS A 65 -16.01 -2.65 -11.84
N LYS A 66 -15.71 -1.48 -12.42
CA LYS A 66 -14.35 -0.92 -12.48
C LYS A 66 -13.81 -0.64 -11.08
N LEU A 67 -14.63 -0.11 -10.17
CA LEU A 67 -14.29 0.15 -8.77
C LEU A 67 -13.97 -1.14 -8.01
N LEU A 68 -14.88 -2.13 -8.03
CA LEU A 68 -14.66 -3.39 -7.33
C LEU A 68 -13.42 -4.12 -7.84
N LYS A 69 -13.17 -4.10 -9.15
CA LYS A 69 -11.95 -4.65 -9.73
C LYS A 69 -10.71 -3.90 -9.26
N ASN A 70 -10.73 -2.57 -9.27
CA ASN A 70 -9.61 -1.76 -8.84
C ASN A 70 -9.30 -1.94 -7.34
N LEU A 71 -10.32 -2.04 -6.49
CA LEU A 71 -10.13 -2.35 -5.06
C LEU A 71 -9.52 -3.75 -4.86
N SER A 72 -9.95 -4.73 -5.65
CA SER A 72 -9.36 -6.07 -5.64
C SER A 72 -7.89 -6.04 -6.05
N ASP A 73 -7.54 -5.28 -7.09
CA ASP A 73 -6.16 -5.13 -7.56
C ASP A 73 -5.30 -4.37 -6.53
N LEU A 74 -5.83 -3.34 -5.88
CA LEU A 74 -5.15 -2.58 -4.82
C LEU A 74 -4.86 -3.48 -3.61
N ARG A 75 -5.85 -4.25 -3.17
CA ARG A 75 -5.69 -5.21 -2.08
C ARG A 75 -4.59 -6.23 -2.37
N SER A 76 -4.58 -6.77 -3.59
CA SER A 76 -3.53 -7.72 -4.00
C SER A 76 -2.13 -7.11 -3.94
N VAL A 77 -1.98 -5.84 -4.34
CA VAL A 77 -0.67 -5.15 -4.29
C VAL A 77 -0.26 -4.87 -2.84
N CYS A 78 -1.19 -4.43 -1.98
CA CYS A 78 -0.90 -4.25 -0.55
C CYS A 78 -0.52 -5.57 0.13
N ASP A 79 -1.22 -6.67 -0.16
CA ASP A 79 -0.92 -8.00 0.38
C ASP A 79 0.48 -8.48 -0.05
N GLU A 80 0.89 -8.23 -1.30
CA GLU A 80 2.23 -8.53 -1.81
C GLU A 80 3.30 -7.73 -1.06
N ILE A 81 3.07 -6.43 -0.88
CA ILE A 81 3.99 -5.55 -0.14
C ILE A 81 4.12 -5.98 1.32
N ILE A 82 3.01 -6.25 2.01
CA ILE A 82 3.03 -6.70 3.41
C ILE A 82 3.79 -8.02 3.53
N SER A 83 3.56 -8.95 2.60
CA SER A 83 4.24 -10.25 2.57
C SER A 83 5.76 -10.11 2.38
N GLU A 84 6.19 -9.18 1.52
CA GLU A 84 7.60 -8.87 1.32
C GLU A 84 8.26 -8.32 2.59
N HIS A 85 7.62 -7.37 3.26
CA HIS A 85 8.12 -6.79 4.52
C HIS A 85 8.18 -7.84 5.63
N MET A 86 7.18 -8.71 5.73
CA MET A 86 7.17 -9.82 6.70
C MET A 86 8.30 -10.84 6.44
N ASN A 87 8.61 -11.11 5.17
CA ASN A 87 9.73 -11.99 4.79
C ASN A 87 11.10 -11.34 5.05
N ARG A 88 11.23 -10.02 4.87
CA ARG A 88 12.45 -9.26 5.19
C ARG A 88 12.76 -9.34 6.68
N ASP A 89 11.77 -9.06 7.53
CA ASP A 89 11.92 -9.10 8.99
C ASP A 89 12.30 -10.51 9.50
N ASN A 90 11.70 -11.56 8.93
CA ASN A 90 12.03 -12.95 9.26
C ASN A 90 13.47 -13.35 8.87
N ASN A 91 14.05 -12.76 7.82
CA ASN A 91 15.42 -13.03 7.39
C ASN A 91 16.46 -12.19 8.16
N GLN A 92 16.11 -10.98 8.57
CA GLN A 92 16.94 -10.15 9.44
C GLN A 92 17.12 -10.81 10.83
N ASN A 93 16.06 -11.40 11.37
CA ASN A 93 16.12 -12.15 12.64
C ASN A 93 16.97 -13.45 12.56
N LYS A 94 17.15 -14.04 11.38
CA LYS A 94 18.01 -15.23 11.20
C LYS A 94 19.50 -14.90 11.10
N THR A 95 19.85 -13.69 10.65
CA THR A 95 21.25 -13.25 10.49
C THR A 95 21.83 -12.62 11.76
N ALA A 96 20.99 -12.25 12.74
CA ALA A 96 21.44 -11.81 14.06
C ALA A 96 22.01 -12.95 14.95
N GLY A 97 21.96 -14.22 14.49
CA GLY A 97 22.43 -15.40 15.23
C GLY A 97 23.78 -15.98 14.79
N GLY A 98 24.54 -15.33 13.90
CA GLY A 98 25.81 -15.87 13.40
C GLY A 98 26.91 -14.80 13.34
N GLY A 99 27.87 -14.89 14.26
CA GLY A 99 28.98 -13.94 14.33
C GLY A 99 29.95 -14.01 13.14
N GLY A 100 30.63 -12.89 12.90
CA GLY A 100 31.93 -12.87 12.23
C GLY A 100 32.05 -11.96 11.00
N GLY A 101 32.67 -10.80 11.19
CA GLY A 101 33.64 -10.26 10.23
C GLY A 101 33.16 -9.27 9.17
N GLY A 102 33.69 -8.04 9.26
CA GLY A 102 34.07 -7.27 8.07
C GLY A 102 33.11 -6.18 7.58
N GLY A 103 33.25 -4.99 8.17
CA GLY A 103 33.35 -3.74 7.41
C GLY A 103 32.32 -3.46 6.30
N LEU A 104 31.05 -3.34 6.65
CA LEU A 104 30.18 -2.35 6.02
C LEU A 104 29.15 -1.95 7.09
N ILE A 105 29.07 -0.65 7.39
CA ILE A 105 28.04 -0.12 8.29
C ILE A 105 26.70 -0.68 7.78
N PRO A 106 25.94 -1.46 8.56
CA PRO A 106 24.58 -1.79 8.18
C PRO A 106 23.86 -0.45 8.13
N VAL A 107 23.60 0.05 6.93
CA VAL A 107 22.64 1.14 6.77
C VAL A 107 21.38 0.56 7.40
N PRO A 108 20.81 1.16 8.45
CA PRO A 108 19.55 0.68 8.96
C PRO A 108 18.60 0.69 7.77
N ASP A 109 18.06 -0.49 7.41
CA ASP A 109 16.93 -0.54 6.50
C ASP A 109 15.96 0.52 7.03
N ARG A 110 15.68 1.53 6.19
CA ARG A 110 14.83 2.63 6.63
C ARG A 110 13.47 2.02 6.92
N GLU A 111 13.11 1.96 8.20
CA GLU A 111 11.79 1.53 8.62
C GLU A 111 10.74 2.39 7.92
N ASP A 112 9.85 1.74 7.18
CA ASP A 112 8.67 2.36 6.62
C ASP A 112 7.43 2.09 7.49
N PHE A 113 6.29 2.64 7.07
CA PHE A 113 5.06 2.51 7.83
C PHE A 113 4.65 1.04 8.06
N VAL A 114 4.84 0.16 7.07
CA VAL A 114 4.50 -1.27 7.20
C VAL A 114 5.42 -1.95 8.21
N ASP A 115 6.73 -1.64 8.21
CA ASP A 115 7.65 -2.16 9.23
C ASP A 115 7.23 -1.74 10.65
N VAL A 116 6.83 -0.47 10.81
CA VAL A 116 6.38 0.05 12.11
C VAL A 116 5.11 -0.67 12.58
N LEU A 117 4.12 -0.85 11.69
CA LEU A 117 2.89 -1.55 12.01
C LEU A 117 3.14 -3.02 12.39
N LEU A 118 4.02 -3.71 11.66
CA LEU A 118 4.41 -5.09 11.96
C LEU A 118 5.13 -5.21 13.30
N ARG A 119 6.04 -4.28 13.61
CA ARG A 119 6.73 -4.23 14.91
C ARG A 119 5.75 -4.02 16.05
N VAL A 120 4.82 -3.07 15.91
CA VAL A 120 3.82 -2.78 16.93
C VAL A 120 2.93 -4.02 17.16
N GLN A 121 2.49 -4.69 16.09
CA GLN A 121 1.75 -5.94 16.18
C GLN A 121 2.53 -7.03 16.93
N LYS A 122 3.83 -7.20 16.65
CA LYS A 122 4.68 -8.21 17.30
C LYS A 122 5.05 -7.89 18.75
N SER A 123 5.15 -6.60 19.09
CA SER A 123 5.51 -6.16 20.45
C SER A 123 4.46 -6.55 21.50
N GLY A 124 3.19 -6.66 21.11
CA GLY A 124 2.10 -7.05 22.01
C GLY A 124 1.86 -6.07 23.17
N ASP A 125 2.49 -4.89 23.15
CA ASP A 125 2.52 -3.93 24.26
C ASP A 125 1.29 -2.99 24.27
N LEU A 126 0.33 -3.26 23.40
CA LEU A 126 -0.92 -2.53 23.31
C LEU A 126 -2.00 -3.22 24.14
N GLU A 127 -2.77 -2.42 24.89
CA GLU A 127 -3.96 -2.86 25.62
C GLU A 127 -5.01 -3.51 24.68
N VAL A 128 -5.04 -3.07 23.41
CA VAL A 128 -5.80 -3.70 22.34
C VAL A 128 -4.83 -4.17 21.25
N PRO A 129 -4.66 -5.49 21.04
CA PRO A 129 -3.71 -6.02 20.06
C PRO A 129 -4.16 -5.70 18.62
N ILE A 130 -3.20 -5.30 17.78
CA ILE A 130 -3.43 -5.07 16.35
C ILE A 130 -3.50 -6.41 15.62
N THR A 131 -4.64 -6.70 14.99
CA THR A 131 -4.80 -7.91 14.17
C THR A 131 -4.26 -7.69 12.75
N ASP A 132 -4.04 -8.79 12.02
CA ASP A 132 -3.67 -8.74 10.59
C ASP A 132 -4.70 -7.97 9.75
N ASP A 133 -5.99 -8.09 10.10
CA ASP A 133 -7.06 -7.32 9.45
C ASP A 133 -6.94 -5.82 9.73
N ASN A 134 -6.54 -5.42 10.95
CA ASN A 134 -6.28 -4.01 11.26
C ASN A 134 -5.08 -3.48 10.48
N LEU A 135 -4.02 -4.27 10.34
CA LEU A 135 -2.83 -3.89 9.58
C LEU A 135 -3.18 -3.71 8.10
N LYS A 136 -3.90 -4.67 7.51
CA LYS A 136 -4.40 -4.59 6.14
C LYS A 136 -5.31 -3.38 5.93
N ALA A 137 -6.20 -3.10 6.88
CA ALA A 137 -7.13 -1.97 6.79
C ALA A 137 -6.46 -0.59 6.97
N LEU A 138 -5.30 -0.51 7.61
CA LEU A 138 -4.53 0.74 7.73
C LEU A 138 -3.65 1.01 6.51
N VAL A 139 -3.32 -0.05 5.77
CA VAL A 139 -2.52 0.02 4.54
C VAL A 139 -3.40 0.23 3.29
N LEU A 140 -4.68 -0.15 3.34
CA LEU A 140 -5.70 0.01 2.29
C LEU A 140 -6.58 1.24 2.52
#